data_AF-A0AAV8Z5Y2-F1
#
_entry.id   AF-A0AAV8Z5Y2-F1
#
_cell.length_a   1.000
_cell.length_b   1.000
_cell.length_c   1.000
_cell.angle_alpha   90.00
_cell.angle_beta   90.00
_cell.angle_gamma   90.00
#
_symmetry.space_group_name_H-M   'P 1'
#
loop_
_entity.id
_entity.type
_entity.pdbx_description
1 polymer ?
#
loop_
_entity_poly.entity_id
_entity_poly.type
_entity_poly.pdbx_seq_one_letter_code
_entity_poly.pdbx_strand_id
1 'polypeptide(L)' 'MSELEKATRTIEMDGLIWGASKLVPVGYGINKLQIMCVVEDAKVSVDELVEKIQEFEDFVQSVDIAAFNKI' A
#
# COMPACT_ATOMS: atom_id res chain seq x y z
N MET A 1 -15.61 1.67 -3.06
CA MET A 1 -14.15 1.87 -2.88
C MET A 1 -13.74 1.00 -1.72
N SER A 2 -12.93 -0.01 -2.02
CA SER A 2 -12.57 -1.15 -1.17
C SER A 2 -12.16 -0.71 0.24
N GLU A 3 -12.69 -1.35 1.29
CA GLU A 3 -12.34 -1.06 2.70
C GLU A 3 -10.83 -1.14 2.94
N LEU A 4 -10.15 -2.04 2.22
CA LEU A 4 -8.70 -2.15 2.20
C LEU A 4 -8.01 -0.82 1.83
N GLU A 5 -8.49 -0.12 0.81
CA GLU A 5 -7.89 1.16 0.41
C GLU A 5 -8.05 2.23 1.50
N LYS A 6 -9.22 2.24 2.18
CA LYS A 6 -9.47 3.18 3.26
C LYS A 6 -8.55 2.90 4.45
N ALA A 7 -8.40 1.63 4.84
CA ALA A 7 -7.49 1.21 5.89
C ALA A 7 -6.03 1.54 5.56
N THR A 8 -5.57 1.28 4.32
CA THR A 8 -4.21 1.65 3.91
C THR A 8 -3.98 3.16 4.01
N ARG A 9 -4.97 3.98 3.62
CA ARG A 9 -4.88 5.45 3.69
C ARG A 9 -4.91 6.02 5.12
N THR A 10 -5.30 5.24 6.14
CA THR A 10 -5.20 5.69 7.54
C THR A 10 -3.79 5.62 8.11
N ILE A 11 -2.85 4.98 7.40
CA ILE A 11 -1.43 5.03 7.78
C ILE A 11 -0.90 6.43 7.45
N GLU A 12 -0.57 7.17 8.50
CA GLU A 12 0.06 8.49 8.43
C GLU A 12 1.49 8.42 8.98
N MET A 13 2.46 8.87 8.18
CA MET A 13 3.88 8.93 8.55
C MET A 13 4.47 10.23 7.99
N ASP A 14 5.39 10.87 8.71
CA ASP A 14 6.06 12.08 8.21
C ASP A 14 6.92 11.74 6.99
N GLY A 15 6.61 12.34 5.85
CA GLY A 15 7.25 12.05 4.57
C GLY A 15 6.61 10.93 3.74
N LEU A 16 5.44 10.42 4.15
CA LEU A 16 4.63 9.50 3.34
C LEU A 16 3.49 10.26 2.65
N ILE A 17 3.37 10.08 1.33
CA ILE A 17 2.27 10.64 0.53
C ILE A 17 1.61 9.52 -0.26
N TRP A 18 0.31 9.30 -0.02
CA TRP A 18 -0.50 8.36 -0.79
C TRP A 18 -0.92 8.95 -2.14
N GLY A 19 -0.70 8.20 -3.21
CA GLY A 19 -1.04 8.57 -4.58
C GLY A 19 -2.33 7.93 -5.08
N ALA A 20 -2.39 7.76 -6.40
CA ALA A 20 -3.50 7.09 -7.07
C ALA A 20 -3.51 5.58 -6.77
N SER A 21 -4.71 5.02 -6.71
CA SER A 21 -4.99 3.62 -6.47
C SER A 21 -5.83 3.05 -7.62
N LYS A 22 -5.70 1.75 -7.87
CA LYS A 22 -6.55 1.00 -8.80
C LYS A 22 -6.70 -0.45 -8.34
N LEU A 23 -7.82 -1.06 -8.72
CA LEU A 23 -7.99 -2.51 -8.58
C LEU A 23 -7.48 -3.19 -9.85
N VAL A 24 -6.62 -4.19 -9.67
CA VAL A 24 -6.03 -4.96 -10.78
C VAL A 24 -6.49 -6.41 -10.67
N PRO A 25 -7.10 -6.98 -11.72
CA PRO A 25 -7.50 -8.39 -11.71
C PRO A 25 -6.26 -9.30 -11.68
N VAL A 26 -6.26 -10.27 -10.77
CA VAL A 26 -5.20 -11.30 -10.66
C VAL A 26 -5.64 -12.68 -11.13
N GLY A 27 -6.94 -12.89 -11.33
CA GLY A 27 -7.53 -14.13 -11.82
C GLY A 27 -8.67 -14.63 -10.93
N TYR A 28 -9.47 -15.57 -11.43
CA TYR A 28 -10.53 -16.26 -10.67
C TYR A 28 -11.52 -15.33 -9.94
N GLY A 29 -11.79 -14.14 -10.50
CA GLY A 29 -12.67 -13.14 -9.88
C GLY A 29 -12.03 -12.34 -8.73
N ILE A 30 -10.75 -12.56 -8.44
CA ILE A 30 -10.00 -11.87 -7.40
C ILE A 30 -9.31 -10.64 -8.00
N ASN A 31 -9.38 -9.52 -7.29
CA ASN A 31 -8.69 -8.28 -7.61
C ASN A 31 -7.73 -7.92 -6.49
N LYS A 32 -6.52 -7.47 -6.83
CA LYS A 32 -5.59 -6.85 -5.87
C LYS A 32 -5.72 -5.33 -5.89
N LEU A 33 -5.50 -4.70 -4.74
CA LEU A 33 -5.31 -3.26 -4.67
C LEU A 33 -3.88 -2.92 -5.09
N GLN A 34 -3.73 -2.06 -6.09
CA GLN A 34 -2.46 -1.44 -6.43
C GLN A 34 -2.55 0.04 -6.09
N ILE A 35 -1.77 0.49 -5.11
CA ILE A 35 -1.71 1.88 -4.67
C ILE A 35 -0.27 2.39 -4.79
N MET A 36 -0.12 3.63 -5.28
CA MET A 36 1.16 4.32 -5.32
C MET A 36 1.35 5.12 -4.03
N CYS A 37 2.59 5.19 -3.56
CA CYS A 37 3.00 6.11 -2.50
C CYS A 37 4.35 6.74 -2.87
N VAL A 38 4.60 7.93 -2.33
CA VAL A 38 5.89 8.60 -2.36
C VAL A 38 6.39 8.66 -0.93
N VAL A 39 7.64 8.28 -0.72
CA VAL A 39 8.26 8.22 0.61
C VAL A 39 9.54 9.05 0.62
N GLU A 40 9.77 9.77 1.71
CA GLU A 40 11.07 10.40 1.99
C GLU A 40 12.04 9.35 2.57
N ASP A 41 13.06 8.95 1.81
CA ASP A 41 14.03 7.90 2.17
C ASP A 41 14.68 8.11 3.57
N ALA A 42 14.83 9.37 4.00
CA ALA A 42 15.45 9.71 5.29
C ALA A 42 14.53 9.53 6.50
N LYS A 43 13.23 9.32 6.28
CA LYS A 43 12.19 9.37 7.33
C LYS A 43 11.28 8.15 7.35
N VAL A 44 10.99 7.58 6.19
CA VAL A 44 10.03 6.48 6.04
C VAL A 44 10.77 5.25 5.56
N SER A 45 10.77 4.20 6.38
CA SER A 45 11.22 2.87 5.95
C SER A 45 10.10 2.19 5.15
N VAL A 46 10.44 1.68 3.97
CA VAL A 46 9.51 0.88 3.16
C VAL A 46 9.13 -0.42 3.88
N ASP A 47 10.06 -1.02 4.61
CA ASP A 47 9.80 -2.24 5.37
C ASP A 47 8.77 -2.00 6.49
N GLU A 48 8.91 -0.90 7.24
CA GLU A 48 7.94 -0.51 8.28
C GLU A 48 6.56 -0.22 7.68
N LEU A 49 6.52 0.43 6.51
CA LEU A 49 5.27 0.70 5.81
C LEU A 49 4.59 -0.62 5.39
N VAL A 50 5.35 -1.60 4.90
CA VAL A 50 4.84 -2.93 4.53
C VAL A 50 4.28 -3.64 5.76
N GLU A 51 5.00 -3.64 6.89
CA GLU A 51 4.56 -4.25 8.14
C GLU A 51 3.23 -3.63 8.63
N LYS A 52 3.13 -2.28 8.67
CA LYS A 52 1.90 -1.58 9.05
C LYS A 52 0.70 -1.91 8.17
N ILE A 53 0.92 -2.17 6.88
CA ILE A 53 -0.16 -2.60 5.99
C ILE A 53 -0.55 -4.05 6.29
N GLN A 54 0.40 -4.92 6.60
CA GLN A 54 0.15 -6.33 6.94
C GLN A 54 -0.60 -6.51 8.27
N GLU A 55 -0.53 -5.53 9.19
CA GLU A 55 -1.33 -5.53 10.43
C GLU A 55 -2.85 -5.51 10.19
N PHE A 56 -3.30 -5.12 9.00
CA PHE A 56 -4.72 -5.20 8.63
C PHE A 56 -5.13 -6.63 8.23
N GLU A 57 -4.98 -7.59 9.14
CA GLU A 57 -5.18 -9.04 8.91
C GLU A 57 -6.56 -9.39 8.34
N ASP A 58 -7.59 -8.61 8.66
CA ASP A 58 -8.96 -8.80 8.14
C ASP A 58 -9.09 -8.49 6.63
N PHE A 59 -8.16 -7.70 6.08
CA PHE A 59 -8.22 -7.19 4.71
C PHE A 59 -7.00 -7.56 3.85
N VAL A 60 -5.86 -7.84 4.47
CA VAL A 60 -4.56 -8.02 3.80
C VAL A 60 -4.09 -9.46 3.96
N GLN A 61 -4.02 -10.17 2.83
CA GLN A 61 -3.42 -11.51 2.79
C GLN A 61 -1.89 -11.44 2.66
N SER A 62 -1.38 -10.51 1.85
CA SER A 62 0.04 -10.25 1.62
C SER A 62 0.23 -8.87 1.00
N VAL A 63 1.46 -8.37 1.05
CA VAL A 63 1.86 -7.08 0.45
C VAL A 63 3.12 -7.31 -0.37
N ASP A 64 3.11 -6.81 -1.60
CA ASP A 64 4.23 -6.92 -2.54
C ASP A 64 4.52 -5.56 -3.18
N ILE A 65 5.81 -5.28 -3.41
CA ILE A 65 6.24 -4.08 -4.13
C ILE A 65 6.09 -4.33 -5.64
N ALA A 66 5.11 -3.67 -6.26
CA ALA A 66 4.85 -3.84 -7.69
C ALA A 66 5.92 -3.17 -8.58
N ALA A 67 6.45 -2.03 -8.15
CA ALA A 67 7.52 -1.29 -8.81
C ALA A 67 8.14 -0.31 -7.81
N PHE A 68 9.43 -0.01 -7.97
CA PHE A 68 10.16 0.97 -7.14
C PHE A 68 10.98 1.89 -8.06
N ASN A 69 10.75 3.19 -7.96
CA ASN A 69 11.44 4.20 -8.76
C ASN A 69 11.94 5.32 -7.83
N LYS A 70 13.11 5.87 -8.14
CA LYS A 70 13.63 7.06 -7.46
C LYS A 70 13.16 8.32 -8.20
N ILE A 71 12.74 9.34 -7.45
CA ILE A 71 12.26 10.64 -7.95
C ILE A 71 13.17 11.73 -7.40
#